data_AF-A0A814NSN8-F1
#
_entry.id   AF-A0A814NSN8-F1
#
_cell.length_a   1.000
_cell.length_b   1.000
_cell.length_c   1.000
_cell.angle_alpha   90.00
_cell.angle_beta   90.00
_cell.angle_gamma   90.00
#
_symmetry.space_group_name_H-M   'P 1'
#
loop_
_entity.id
_entity.type
_entity.pdbx_description
1 polymer ?
#
loop_
_entity_poly.entity_id
_entity_poly.type
_entity_poly.pdbx_seq_one_letter_code
_entity_poly.pdbx_strand_id
1 'polypeptide(L)'
;MLCMYVNDNHDNWDERLQSVIFAYNNTRHSTTNVAPYVIVFGKLMTSSVDKLCGIDRTSVNQDENFVEKIQDKMPLTSNKQM
;
A
#
# COMPACT_ATOMS: atom_id res chain seq x y z
N MET A 1 6.09 -13.13 -3.74
CA MET A 1 4.96 -12.96 -2.80
C MET A 1 3.76 -13.80 -3.26
N LEU A 2 3.27 -13.68 -4.50
CA LEU A 2 2.11 -14.45 -4.98
C LEU A 2 2.35 -15.97 -5.00
N CYS A 3 3.49 -16.41 -5.53
CA CYS A 3 3.86 -17.83 -5.67
C CYS A 3 3.91 -18.63 -4.36
N MET A 4 3.91 -17.97 -3.20
CA MET A 4 3.83 -18.63 -1.89
C MET A 4 2.42 -19.10 -1.52
N TYR A 5 1.39 -18.60 -2.21
CA TYR A 5 -0.03 -18.86 -1.91
C TYR A 5 -0.76 -19.63 -3.01
N VAL A 6 -0.10 -19.80 -4.16
CA VAL A 6 -0.59 -20.60 -5.28
C VAL A 6 -0.39 -22.08 -4.94
N ASN A 7 -1.38 -22.94 -5.24
CA ASN A 7 -1.27 -24.37 -5.02
C ASN A 7 -0.38 -25.05 -6.10
N ASP A 8 -0.04 -26.32 -5.93
CA ASP A 8 0.83 -27.05 -6.85
C ASP A 8 0.28 -27.15 -8.28
N ASN A 9 -1.05 -27.12 -8.44
CA ASN A 9 -1.73 -27.16 -9.73
C ASN A 9 -1.79 -25.79 -10.43
N HIS A 10 -1.41 -24.73 -9.73
CA HIS A 10 -1.45 -23.35 -10.21
C HIS A 10 -2.84 -22.89 -10.70
N ASP A 11 -3.93 -23.47 -10.20
CA ASP A 11 -5.30 -23.21 -10.65
C ASP A 11 -6.04 -22.15 -9.81
N ASN A 12 -5.47 -21.74 -8.66
CA ASN A 12 -6.10 -20.82 -7.70
C ASN A 12 -5.42 -19.44 -7.62
N TRP A 13 -4.54 -19.11 -8.57
CA TRP A 13 -3.72 -17.90 -8.50
C TRP A 13 -4.55 -16.60 -8.55
N ASP A 14 -5.66 -16.63 -9.27
CA ASP A 14 -6.61 -15.54 -9.44
C ASP A 14 -7.39 -15.25 -8.15
N GLU A 15 -7.79 -16.29 -7.43
CA GLU A 15 -8.41 -16.17 -6.10
C GLU A 15 -7.46 -15.53 -5.08
N ARG A 16 -6.16 -15.86 -5.14
CA ARG A 16 -5.14 -15.35 -4.21
C ARG A 16 -4.66 -13.95 -4.56
N LEU A 17 -4.82 -13.54 -5.82
CA LEU A 17 -4.30 -12.27 -6.32
C LEU A 17 -4.84 -11.07 -5.52
N GLN A 18 -6.15 -11.05 -5.23
CA GLN A 18 -6.78 -9.96 -4.49
C GLN A 18 -6.18 -9.79 -3.10
N SER A 19 -5.94 -10.91 -2.39
CA SER A 19 -5.34 -10.89 -1.06
C SER A 19 -3.89 -10.39 -1.09
N VAL A 20 -3.12 -10.79 -2.10
CA VAL A 20 -1.72 -10.38 -2.26
C VAL A 20 -1.62 -8.91 -2.62
N ILE A 21 -2.46 -8.42 -3.54
CA ILE A 21 -2.53 -7.00 -3.89
C ILE A 21 -2.91 -6.16 -2.66
N PHE A 22 -3.91 -6.61 -1.90
CA PHE A 22 -4.31 -5.95 -0.66
C PHE A 22 -3.15 -5.87 0.33
N ALA A 23 -2.47 -6.99 0.60
CA ALA A 23 -1.34 -7.05 1.52
C ALA A 23 -0.19 -6.14 1.07
N TYR A 24 0.16 -6.17 -0.22
CA TYR A 24 1.20 -5.33 -0.79
C TYR A 24 0.88 -3.84 -0.64
N ASN A 25 -0.33 -3.44 -1.01
CA ASN A 25 -0.76 -2.03 -0.96
C ASN A 25 -0.87 -1.48 0.48
N ASN A 26 -1.07 -2.35 1.48
CA ASN A 26 -1.22 -1.97 2.89
C ASN A 26 0.09 -2.10 3.70
N THR A 27 1.13 -2.75 3.15
CA THR A 27 2.41 -2.95 3.85
C THR A 27 3.35 -1.79 3.56
N ARG A 28 4.07 -1.31 4.58
CA ARG A 28 5.12 -0.30 4.40
C ARG A 28 6.22 -0.84 3.48
N HIS A 29 6.50 -0.12 2.41
CA HIS A 29 7.59 -0.47 1.53
C HIS A 29 8.93 -0.08 2.17
N SER A 30 9.99 -0.88 1.98
CA SER A 30 11.29 -0.65 2.63
C SER A 30 11.94 0.67 2.22
N THR A 31 11.81 1.05 0.94
CA THR A 31 12.39 2.29 0.40
C THR A 31 11.71 3.55 0.93
N THR A 32 10.37 3.60 0.93
CA THR A 32 9.62 4.81 1.27
C THR A 32 9.18 4.82 2.74
N ASN A 33 9.21 3.68 3.40
CA ASN A 33 8.67 3.43 4.73
C ASN A 33 7.16 3.81 4.85
N VAL A 34 6.47 3.87 3.71
CA VAL A 34 5.06 4.23 3.57
C VAL A 34 4.36 3.15 2.73
N ALA A 35 3.11 2.86 3.05
CA ALA A 35 2.32 1.89 2.30
C ALA A 35 1.91 2.46 0.93
N PRO A 36 2.02 1.71 -0.18
CA PRO A 36 1.70 2.21 -1.52
C PRO A 36 0.31 2.85 -1.64
N TYR A 37 -0.71 2.30 -0.96
CA TYR A 37 -2.05 2.85 -0.95
C TYR A 37 -2.11 4.29 -0.40
N VAL A 38 -1.32 4.57 0.64
CA VAL A 38 -1.25 5.89 1.26
C VAL A 38 -0.67 6.93 0.31
N ILE A 39 0.27 6.52 -0.55
CA ILE A 39 0.89 7.40 -1.55
C ILE A 39 -0.15 7.87 -2.58
N VAL A 40 -1.02 6.96 -3.03
CA VAL A 40 -2.00 7.24 -4.08
C VAL A 40 -3.25 7.95 -3.54
N PHE A 41 -3.75 7.52 -2.38
CA PHE A 41 -5.05 7.96 -1.88
C PHE A 41 -4.96 8.89 -0.66
N GLY A 42 -3.77 9.15 -0.13
CA GLY A 42 -3.56 10.04 1.02
C GLY A 42 -4.14 9.51 2.35
N LYS A 43 -4.63 8.27 2.40
CA LYS A 43 -5.24 7.66 3.59
C LYS A 43 -4.83 6.21 3.75
N LEU A 44 -4.98 5.67 4.95
CA LEU A 44 -4.83 4.23 5.18
C LEU A 44 -5.97 3.45 4.51
N MET A 45 -5.66 2.24 4.07
CA MET A 45 -6.65 1.34 3.52
C MET A 45 -7.58 0.85 4.63
N THR A 46 -8.88 0.77 4.33
CA THR A 46 -9.90 0.24 5.25
C THR A 46 -10.34 -1.14 4.76
N SER A 47 -10.10 -2.17 5.56
CA SER A 47 -10.61 -3.52 5.29
C SER A 47 -12.13 -3.59 5.51
N SER A 48 -12.81 -4.55 4.89
CA SER A 48 -14.22 -4.83 5.18
C SER A 48 -14.45 -5.16 6.67
N VAL A 49 -13.46 -5.80 7.31
CA VAL A 49 -13.49 -6.07 8.76
C VAL A 49 -13.39 -4.78 9.56
N ASP A 50 -12.51 -3.84 9.16
CA ASP A 50 -12.40 -2.54 9.82
C ASP A 50 -13.72 -1.77 9.75
N LYS A 51 -14.40 -1.81 8.60
CA LYS A 51 -15.72 -1.18 8.43
C LYS A 51 -16.77 -1.81 9.34
N LEU A 52 -16.81 -3.14 9.42
CA LEU A 52 -17.75 -3.86 10.28
C LEU A 52 -17.52 -3.55 11.77
N CYS A 53 -16.26 -3.42 12.17
CA CYS A 53 -15.87 -3.09 13.54
C CYS A 53 -15.95 -1.58 13.86
N GLY A 54 -16.34 -0.73 12.90
CA GLY A 54 -16.38 0.73 13.11
C GLY A 54 -15.01 1.37 13.33
N ILE A 55 -13.94 0.73 12.85
CA ILE A 55 -12.57 1.23 12.97
C ILE A 55 -12.33 2.27 11.87
N ASP A 56 -12.28 3.54 12.26
CA ASP A 56 -11.90 4.62 11.36
C ASP A 56 -10.38 4.77 11.28
N ARG A 57 -9.80 4.38 10.13
CA ARG A 57 -8.36 4.55 9.84
C ARG A 57 -8.05 5.82 9.04
N THR A 58 -9.05 6.63 8.73
CA THR A 58 -8.94 7.77 7.80
C THR A 58 -8.18 8.95 8.41
N SER A 59 -8.11 9.04 9.75
CA SER A 59 -7.54 10.16 10.50
C SER A 59 -6.01 10.14 10.65
N VAL A 60 -5.31 9.11 10.18
CA VAL A 60 -3.88 8.92 10.50
C VAL A 60 -2.93 9.89 9.75
N ASN A 61 -3.40 10.61 8.73
CA ASN A 61 -2.56 11.55 7.97
C ASN A 61 -2.96 13.01 8.22
N GLN A 62 -2.59 13.56 9.39
CA GLN A 62 -2.55 15.00 9.64
C GLN A 62 -1.13 15.59 9.47
N ASP A 63 -0.21 14.83 8.90
CA ASP A 63 1.13 15.34 8.59
C ASP A 63 1.02 16.37 7.45
N GLU A 64 1.00 17.66 7.79
CA GLU A 64 0.97 18.77 6.82
C GLU A 64 2.11 18.68 5.79
N ASN A 65 3.24 18.07 6.17
CA ASN A 65 4.42 17.86 5.33
C ASN A 65 4.48 16.48 4.65
N PHE A 66 3.37 15.76 4.52
CA PHE A 66 3.34 14.42 3.91
C PHE A 66 3.89 14.39 2.48
N VAL A 67 3.52 15.39 1.65
CA VAL A 67 3.94 15.48 0.25
C VAL A 67 5.45 15.64 0.15
N GLU A 68 6.04 16.51 0.96
CA GLU A 68 7.49 16.76 0.99
C GLU A 68 8.26 15.51 1.43
N LYS A 69 7.77 14.82 2.48
CA LYS A 69 8.34 13.54 2.95
C LYS A 69 8.30 12.44 1.89
N ILE A 70 7.30 12.44 0.99
CA ILE A 70 7.23 11.46 -0.10
C ILE A 70 8.14 11.84 -1.25
N GLN A 71 8.22 13.13 -1.60
CA GLN A 71 9.10 13.61 -2.67
C GLN A 71 10.58 13.33 -2.36
N ASP A 72 10.99 13.51 -1.11
CA ASP A 72 12.35 13.18 -0.65
C ASP A 72 12.66 11.68 -0.76
N LYS A 73 11.65 10.83 -0.53
CA LYS A 73 11.79 9.37 -0.52
C LYS A 73 11.53 8.67 -1.85
N MET A 74 11.07 9.40 -2.86
CA MET A 74 10.83 8.89 -4.21
C MET A 74 12.00 9.28 -5.12
N PRO A 75 13.00 8.41 -5.33
CA PRO A 75 14.18 8.75 -6.12
C PRO A 75 13.87 9.04 -7.60
N LEU A 76 12.71 8.60 -8.11
CA LEU A 76 12.32 8.74 -9.52
C LEU A 76 11.81 10.14 -9.89
N THR A 77 11.47 11.01 -8.92
CA THR A 77 11.06 12.40 -9.20
C THR A 77 12.23 13.38 -9.24
N SER A 78 13.46 12.94 -8.93
CA SER A 78 14.67 13.77 -8.99
C SER A 78 15.27 13.96 -10.39
N ASN A 79 14.60 13.51 -11.46
CA ASN A 79 14.98 13.88 -12.82
C ASN A 79 14.43 15.26 -13.19
N LYS A 80 14.98 16.27 -12.52
CA LYS A 80 15.04 17.65 -12.98
C LYS A 80 16.51 17.97 -13.26
N GLN A 81 17.10 17.31 -14.26
CA GLN A 81 18.25 17.76 -15.05
C GLN A 81 18.63 16.70 -16.09
N MET A 82 17.95 16.73 -17.24
CA MET A 82 18.61 16.66 -18.55
C MET A 82 17.74 17.39 -19.58
#